data_AF-A0A2E7CNJ6-F1
#
_entry.id   AF-A0A2E7CNJ6-F1
#
_cell.length_a   1.000
_cell.length_b   1.000
_cell.length_c   1.000
_cell.angle_alpha   90.00
_cell.angle_beta   90.00
_cell.angle_gamma   90.00
#
_symmetry.space_group_name_H-M   'P 1'
#
loop_
_entity.id
_entity.type
_entity.pdbx_description
1 polymer ?
#
loop_
_entity_poly.entity_id
_entity_poly.type
_entity_poly.pdbx_seq_one_letter_code
_entity_poly.pdbx_strand_id
1 'polypeptide(L)'
;MRRWFAYEGVWKSKKEGVWVKDQPPVPSWGEPLDVVSFVRIWVSSQDLNTVRKYVFWMSSEEIQLTVSEISACLISEGYNPLPERQMRENGLFSSEQLLELEEQGFISLKQSQTKNEDFSEQEQDSSDDYDVVKALLSSPQGTYEPLSHIETTETGRFRAKH
;
A
#
# COMPACT_ATOMS: atom_id res chain seq x y z
N MET A 1 28.25 6.95 -8.34
CA MET A 1 27.87 7.33 -6.96
C MET A 1 26.36 7.42 -6.87
N ARG A 2 25.72 6.68 -5.95
CA ARG A 2 24.27 6.76 -5.69
C ARG A 2 24.00 7.83 -4.64
N ARG A 3 22.86 8.52 -4.71
CA ARG A 3 22.47 9.56 -3.76
C ARG A 3 20.97 9.51 -3.49
N TRP A 4 20.58 9.78 -2.25
CA TRP A 4 19.19 9.92 -1.83
C TRP A 4 18.67 11.32 -2.18
N PHE A 5 17.50 11.39 -2.81
CA PHE A 5 16.80 12.62 -3.18
C PHE A 5 15.55 12.76 -2.29
N ALA A 6 15.72 13.42 -1.15
CA ALA A 6 14.70 13.47 -0.08
C ALA A 6 13.34 14.03 -0.54
N TYR A 7 13.34 15.06 -1.38
CA TYR A 7 12.09 15.66 -1.90
C TYR A 7 11.26 14.69 -2.74
N GLU A 8 11.92 13.74 -3.41
CA GLU A 8 11.27 12.78 -4.29
C GLU A 8 11.10 11.39 -3.65
N GLY A 9 11.70 11.15 -2.48
CA GLY A 9 11.65 9.85 -1.82
C GLY A 9 12.33 8.72 -2.61
N VAL A 10 13.36 9.02 -3.42
CA VAL A 10 14.02 8.01 -4.27
C VAL A 10 15.54 8.07 -4.22
N TRP A 11 16.17 6.92 -4.44
CA TRP A 11 17.59 6.82 -4.74
C TRP A 11 17.83 7.07 -6.23
N LYS A 12 18.87 7.82 -6.59
CA LYS A 12 19.30 7.99 -7.98
C LYS A 12 20.80 7.84 -8.14
N SER A 13 21.22 7.39 -9.32
CA SER A 13 22.61 7.39 -9.77
C SER A 13 22.78 8.28 -11.00
N LYS A 14 23.96 8.89 -11.12
CA LYS A 14 24.32 9.66 -12.31
C LYS A 14 24.90 8.72 -13.36
N LYS A 15 24.16 8.51 -14.45
CA LYS A 15 24.57 7.75 -15.65
C LYS A 15 24.57 8.70 -16.83
N GLU A 16 25.71 8.85 -17.52
CA GLU A 16 25.84 9.70 -18.72
C GLU A 16 25.35 11.15 -18.53
N GLY A 17 25.51 11.70 -17.33
CA GLY A 17 25.05 13.06 -17.01
C GLY A 17 23.61 13.17 -16.53
N VAL A 18 22.80 12.12 -16.69
CA VAL A 18 21.38 12.06 -16.30
C VAL A 18 21.22 11.32 -14.96
N TRP A 19 20.29 11.79 -14.12
CA TRP A 19 19.93 11.09 -12.89
C TRP A 19 18.87 10.02 -13.17
N VAL A 20 19.21 8.76 -12.94
CA VAL A 20 18.33 7.60 -13.14
C VAL A 20 17.86 7.09 -11.79
N LYS A 21 16.56 6.78 -11.66
CA LYS A 21 15.98 6.19 -10.44
C LYS A 21 16.54 4.79 -10.24
N ASP A 22 17.05 4.53 -9.04
CA ASP A 22 17.55 3.23 -8.62
C ASP A 22 16.63 2.64 -7.54
N GLN A 23 16.72 1.31 -7.39
CA GLN A 23 16.23 0.67 -6.18
C GLN A 23 17.06 1.12 -4.96
N PRO A 24 16.45 1.15 -3.76
CA PRO A 24 17.19 1.44 -2.55
C PRO A 24 18.38 0.49 -2.38
N PRO A 25 19.55 0.97 -1.92
CA PRO A 25 20.67 0.11 -1.65
C PRO A 25 20.25 -0.92 -0.61
N VAL A 26 20.56 -2.19 -0.88
CA VAL A 26 20.42 -3.26 0.10
C VAL A 26 21.35 -2.90 1.28
N PRO A 27 20.80 -2.65 2.47
CA PRO A 27 21.63 -2.33 3.62
C PRO A 27 22.46 -3.55 4.01
N SER A 28 23.56 -3.33 4.74
CA SER A 28 24.49 -4.41 5.12
C SER A 28 23.88 -5.49 6.01
N TRP A 29 22.72 -5.24 6.62
CA TRP A 29 21.92 -6.24 7.35
C TRP A 29 20.86 -6.93 6.48
N GLY A 30 20.69 -6.50 5.24
CA GLY A 30 19.81 -7.09 4.23
C GLY A 30 20.57 -8.00 3.26
N GLU A 31 21.69 -8.60 3.69
CA GLU A 31 22.36 -9.64 2.91
C GLU A 31 21.33 -10.67 2.40
N PRO A 32 21.52 -11.21 1.17
CA PRO A 32 20.59 -12.18 0.61
C PRO A 32 20.43 -13.32 1.60
N LEU A 33 19.21 -13.46 2.11
CA LEU A 33 18.88 -14.46 3.10
C LEU A 33 19.13 -15.83 2.47
N ASP A 34 19.94 -16.67 3.10
CA ASP A 34 20.14 -18.02 2.60
C ASP A 34 18.82 -18.82 2.69
N VAL A 35 18.69 -19.81 1.80
CA VAL A 35 17.46 -20.61 1.67
C VAL A 35 17.08 -21.29 2.99
N VAL A 36 18.06 -21.73 3.79
CA VAL A 36 17.78 -22.42 5.07
C VAL A 36 17.22 -21.43 6.09
N SER A 37 17.81 -20.24 6.18
CA SER A 37 17.28 -19.16 7.03
C SER A 37 15.89 -18.72 6.59
N PHE A 38 15.65 -18.62 5.28
CA PHE A 38 14.32 -18.31 4.74
C PHE A 38 13.28 -19.34 5.17
N VAL A 39 13.57 -20.63 4.96
CA VAL A 39 12.67 -21.73 5.34
C VAL A 39 12.40 -21.72 6.84
N ARG A 40 13.41 -21.47 7.68
CA ARG A 40 13.22 -21.38 9.14
C ARG A 40 12.23 -20.27 9.51
N ILE A 41 12.42 -19.06 8.97
CA ILE A 41 11.52 -17.93 9.20
C ILE A 41 10.10 -18.25 8.73
N TRP A 42 9.97 -18.85 7.53
CA TRP A 42 8.68 -19.18 6.94
C TRP A 42 7.88 -20.19 7.78
N VAL A 43 8.56 -21.26 8.22
CA VAL A 43 7.94 -22.32 9.03
C VAL A 43 7.61 -21.83 10.43
N SER A 44 8.46 -20.99 11.04
CA SER A 44 8.20 -20.43 12.38
C SER A 44 7.14 -19.33 12.40
N SER A 45 6.89 -18.68 11.27
CA SER A 45 5.92 -17.59 11.16
C SER A 45 4.49 -18.12 11.01
N GLN A 46 3.53 -17.50 11.68
CA GLN A 46 2.12 -17.90 11.57
C GLN A 46 1.43 -17.31 10.34
N ASP A 47 1.89 -16.14 9.89
CA ASP A 47 1.28 -15.35 8.83
C ASP A 47 2.34 -14.55 8.06
N LEU A 48 1.92 -13.97 6.92
CA LEU A 48 2.81 -13.24 6.02
C LEU A 48 3.27 -11.90 6.61
N ASN A 49 2.51 -11.30 7.53
CA ASN A 49 2.92 -10.07 8.23
C ASN A 49 4.14 -10.34 9.12
N THR A 50 4.15 -11.49 9.79
CA THR A 50 5.28 -11.93 10.63
C THR A 50 6.52 -12.18 9.78
N VAL A 51 6.38 -12.87 8.64
CA VAL A 51 7.47 -13.07 7.67
C VAL A 51 8.04 -11.71 7.22
N ARG A 52 7.17 -10.78 6.83
CA ARG A 52 7.58 -9.43 6.40
C ARG A 52 8.35 -8.64 7.45
N LYS A 53 8.18 -8.89 8.75
CA LYS A 53 9.02 -8.26 9.78
C LYS A 53 10.49 -8.67 9.65
N TYR A 54 10.75 -9.92 9.26
CA TYR A 54 12.11 -10.45 9.13
C TYR A 54 12.72 -10.20 7.75
N VAL A 55 11.92 -10.15 6.69
CA VAL A 55 12.37 -9.93 5.30
C VAL A 55 11.73 -8.69 4.70
N PHE A 56 11.72 -7.58 5.44
CA PHE A 56 11.00 -6.36 5.05
C PHE A 56 11.57 -5.68 3.79
N TRP A 57 12.79 -6.02 3.39
CA TRP A 57 13.43 -5.53 2.17
C TRP A 57 13.03 -6.33 0.92
N MET A 58 12.39 -7.48 1.08
CA MET A 58 11.81 -8.24 -0.04
C MET A 58 10.36 -7.82 -0.28
N SER A 59 10.00 -7.68 -1.54
CA SER A 59 8.61 -7.47 -1.97
C SER A 59 7.77 -8.73 -1.70
N SER A 60 6.44 -8.56 -1.62
CA SER A 60 5.52 -9.70 -1.46
C SER A 60 5.62 -10.69 -2.62
N GLU A 61 5.85 -10.20 -3.83
CA GLU A 61 6.02 -11.01 -5.05
C GLU A 61 7.30 -11.86 -4.96
N GLU A 62 8.42 -11.25 -4.57
CA GLU A 62 9.70 -11.97 -4.39
C GLU A 62 9.61 -13.05 -3.30
N ILE A 63 8.90 -12.76 -2.20
CA ILE A 63 8.66 -13.74 -1.13
C ILE A 63 7.86 -14.93 -1.68
N GLN A 64 6.77 -14.69 -2.41
CA GLN A 64 5.93 -15.76 -2.98
C GLN A 64 6.64 -16.57 -4.06
N LEU A 65 7.45 -15.92 -4.90
CA LEU A 65 8.29 -16.59 -5.89
C LEU A 65 9.28 -17.53 -5.20
N THR A 66 9.99 -17.03 -4.18
CA THR A 66 10.96 -17.81 -3.40
C THR A 66 10.31 -19.04 -2.77
N VAL A 67 9.11 -18.88 -2.18
CA VAL A 67 8.34 -19.99 -1.60
C VAL A 67 7.94 -21.01 -2.66
N SER A 68 7.52 -20.54 -3.83
CA SER A 68 7.12 -21.41 -4.94
C SER A 68 8.29 -22.24 -5.48
N GLU A 69 9.45 -21.61 -5.66
CA GLU A 69 10.68 -22.27 -6.11
C GLU A 69 11.16 -23.33 -5.10
N ILE A 70 11.19 -22.97 -3.81
CA ILE A 70 11.56 -23.91 -2.75
C ILE A 70 10.57 -25.06 -2.68
N SER A 71 9.27 -24.78 -2.76
CA SER A 71 8.23 -25.82 -2.71
C SER A 71 8.32 -26.76 -3.90
N ALA A 72 8.60 -26.25 -5.10
CA ALA A 72 8.83 -27.08 -6.29
C ALA A 72 10.04 -28.01 -6.11
N CYS A 73 11.13 -27.51 -5.54
CA CYS A 73 12.33 -28.30 -5.21
C CYS A 73 12.05 -29.38 -4.15
N LEU A 74 11.29 -29.05 -3.10
CA LEU A 74 10.87 -30.01 -2.09
C LEU A 74 10.03 -31.14 -2.69
N ILE A 75 9.08 -30.79 -3.57
CA ILE A 75 8.22 -31.77 -4.24
C ILE A 75 9.04 -32.69 -5.16
N SER A 76 10.01 -32.15 -5.92
CA SER A 76 10.85 -32.98 -6.81
C SER A 76 11.70 -33.99 -6.04
N GLU A 77 12.05 -33.68 -4.80
CA GLU A 77 12.80 -34.54 -3.89
C GLU A 77 11.90 -35.44 -3.01
N GLY A 78 10.56 -35.39 -3.20
CA GLY A 78 9.59 -36.21 -2.48
C GLY A 78 9.18 -35.70 -1.09
N TYR A 79 9.50 -34.45 -0.76
CA TYR A 79 9.08 -33.78 0.47
C TYR A 79 7.76 -33.03 0.26
N ASN A 80 7.08 -32.72 1.37
CA ASN A 80 5.91 -31.84 1.35
C ASN A 80 6.32 -30.40 1.01
N PRO A 81 5.49 -29.65 0.26
CA PRO A 81 5.74 -28.23 -0.01
C PRO A 81 5.69 -27.40 1.29
N LEU A 82 6.19 -26.17 1.21
CA LEU A 82 6.06 -25.23 2.31
C LEU A 82 4.58 -24.87 2.55
N PRO A 83 4.17 -24.66 3.82
CA PRO A 83 2.80 -24.29 4.13
C PRO A 83 2.46 -22.91 3.57
N GLU A 84 1.27 -22.75 3.01
CA GLU A 84 0.78 -21.45 2.53
C GLU A 84 0.57 -20.48 3.71
N ARG A 85 0.92 -19.20 3.48
CA ARG A 85 0.74 -18.11 4.45
C ARG A 85 -0.03 -16.98 3.79
N GLN A 86 -1.05 -16.50 4.49
CA GLN A 86 -1.84 -15.35 4.06
C GLN A 86 -1.51 -14.12 4.90
N MET A 87 -1.83 -12.93 4.38
CA MET A 87 -1.86 -11.73 5.20
C MET A 87 -2.98 -11.88 6.23
N ARG A 88 -2.70 -11.59 7.51
CA ARG A 88 -3.79 -11.40 8.46
C ARG A 88 -4.47 -10.07 8.16
N GLU A 89 -5.76 -10.14 7.87
CA GLU A 89 -6.64 -8.97 7.77
C GLU A 89 -7.07 -8.44 9.15
N ASN A 90 -6.75 -9.17 10.22
CA ASN A 90 -7.04 -8.76 11.59
C ASN A 90 -6.45 -7.36 11.79
N GLY A 91 -7.32 -6.39 12.11
CA GLY A 91 -6.95 -4.98 12.25
C GLY A 91 -5.65 -4.81 13.05
N LEU A 92 -4.81 -3.86 12.61
CA LEU A 92 -3.49 -3.59 13.19
C LEU A 92 -3.54 -3.40 14.71
N PHE A 93 -4.68 -2.91 15.20
CA PHE A 93 -4.99 -2.74 16.61
C PHE A 93 -6.27 -3.50 16.93
N SER A 94 -6.28 -4.16 18.09
CA SER A 94 -7.51 -4.58 18.74
C SER A 94 -8.31 -3.35 19.23
N SER A 95 -9.60 -3.51 19.45
CA SER A 95 -10.44 -2.44 20.02
C SER A 95 -9.92 -1.96 21.38
N GLU A 96 -9.36 -2.87 22.20
CA GLU A 96 -8.73 -2.53 23.48
C GLU A 96 -7.49 -1.64 23.30
N GLN A 97 -6.63 -1.94 22.32
CA GLN A 97 -5.47 -1.10 22.00
C GLN A 97 -5.86 0.27 21.45
N LEU A 98 -6.95 0.35 20.69
CA LEU A 98 -7.48 1.63 20.20
C LEU A 98 -8.01 2.49 21.36
N LEU A 99 -8.73 1.87 22.30
CA LEU A 99 -9.21 2.55 23.50
C LEU A 99 -8.05 3.04 24.37
N GLU A 100 -7.04 2.22 24.60
CA GLU A 100 -5.86 2.61 25.38
C GLU A 100 -5.12 3.79 24.75
N LEU A 101 -4.94 3.79 23.42
CA LEU A 101 -4.32 4.91 22.70
C LEU A 101 -5.17 6.18 22.74
N GLU A 102 -6.49 6.05 22.77
CA GLU A 102 -7.42 7.17 22.94
C GLU A 102 -7.37 7.74 24.36
N GLU A 103 -7.37 6.88 25.39
CA GLU A 103 -7.22 7.29 26.80
C GLU A 103 -5.89 7.99 27.08
N GLN A 104 -4.82 7.54 26.41
CA GLN A 104 -3.49 8.18 26.47
C GLN A 104 -3.40 9.47 25.66
N GLY A 105 -4.44 9.82 24.89
CA GLY A 105 -4.51 11.05 24.09
C GLY A 105 -3.67 11.04 22.83
N PHE A 106 -3.19 9.87 22.38
CA PHE A 106 -2.44 9.75 21.12
C PHE A 106 -3.34 9.79 19.89
N ILE A 107 -4.57 9.32 20.03
CA ILE A 107 -5.61 9.35 19.00
C ILE A 107 -6.93 9.83 19.60
N SER A 108 -7.88 10.20 18.74
CA SER A 108 -9.23 10.57 19.16
C SER A 108 -10.21 10.09 18.11
N LEU A 109 -11.29 9.43 18.54
CA LEU A 109 -12.36 9.07 17.64
C LEU A 109 -13.03 10.35 17.12
N LYS A 110 -13.05 10.53 15.79
CA LYS A 110 -13.88 11.58 15.18
C LYS A 110 -15.34 11.18 15.38
N GLN A 111 -15.95 11.61 16.47
CA GLN A 111 -17.40 11.62 16.56
C GLN A 111 -17.92 12.49 15.40
N SER A 112 -18.86 11.96 14.64
CA SER A 112 -19.67 12.71 13.68
C SER A 112 -20.16 13.97 14.38
N GLN A 113 -19.63 15.13 13.97
CA GLN A 113 -20.21 16.42 14.31
C GLN A 113 -21.54 16.54 13.54
N THR A 114 -22.56 15.81 13.99
CA THR A 114 -23.94 16.27 13.84
C THR A 114 -24.18 17.23 15.01
N LYS A 115 -23.57 18.41 14.92
CA LYS A 115 -24.03 19.55 15.70
C LYS A 115 -25.40 19.94 15.14
N ASN A 116 -26.45 19.55 15.85
CA ASN A 116 -27.68 20.32 15.88
C ASN A 116 -27.32 21.70 16.44
N GLU A 117 -27.02 22.66 15.57
CA GLU A 117 -27.13 24.08 15.88
C GLU A 117 -28.32 24.60 15.10
N ASP A 118 -29.46 24.62 15.79
CA ASP A 118 -30.68 25.28 15.39
C ASP A 118 -30.64 26.72 15.93
N PHE A 119 -31.10 27.67 15.10
CA PHE A 119 -31.17 29.13 15.25
C PHE A 119 -29.85 29.91 15.11
N SER A 120 -29.68 30.87 14.19
CA SER A 120 -30.67 31.71 13.49
C SER A 120 -30.14 32.29 12.17
N GLU A 121 -30.89 31.99 11.10
CA GLU A 121 -31.35 32.84 9.98
C GLU A 121 -30.48 33.96 9.36
N GLN A 122 -30.57 33.96 8.01
CA GLN A 122 -30.30 35.00 6.99
C GLN A 122 -28.87 35.00 6.39
N GLU A 123 -28.65 34.84 5.08
CA GLU A 123 -29.53 34.90 3.90
C GLU A 123 -28.81 34.27 2.69
N GLN A 124 -29.61 33.62 1.81
CA GLN A 124 -29.53 33.50 0.34
C GLN A 124 -28.15 33.52 -0.37
N ASP A 125 -27.85 32.61 -1.31
CA ASP A 125 -28.63 32.35 -2.52
C ASP A 125 -28.02 31.19 -3.33
N SER A 126 -28.88 30.43 -4.05
CA SER A 126 -28.66 29.81 -5.37
C SER A 126 -27.51 28.77 -5.54
N SER A 127 -27.62 27.60 -6.17
CA SER A 127 -28.63 26.84 -6.92
C SER A 127 -27.86 25.59 -7.39
N ASP A 128 -28.46 24.41 -7.15
CA ASP A 128 -28.32 23.18 -7.92
C ASP A 128 -26.92 22.65 -8.30
N ASP A 129 -26.42 21.64 -7.57
CA ASP A 129 -26.17 20.30 -8.13
C ASP A 129 -25.75 19.32 -7.00
N TYR A 130 -25.69 18.02 -7.30
CA TYR A 130 -25.23 16.90 -6.45
C TYR A 130 -26.30 16.08 -5.72
N ASP A 131 -27.38 15.73 -6.41
CA ASP A 131 -28.22 14.57 -6.04
C ASP A 131 -27.91 13.32 -6.90
N VAL A 132 -26.66 13.15 -7.33
CA VAL A 132 -26.21 11.99 -8.13
C VAL A 132 -25.58 10.88 -7.25
N VAL A 133 -25.01 11.23 -6.10
CA VAL A 133 -24.26 10.27 -5.26
C VAL A 133 -25.20 9.33 -4.50
N LYS A 134 -26.44 9.75 -4.22
CA LYS A 134 -27.42 8.95 -3.48
C LYS A 134 -28.07 7.84 -4.30
N ALA A 135 -28.03 7.92 -5.63
CA ALA A 135 -28.60 6.92 -6.54
C ALA A 135 -27.64 5.73 -6.82
N LEU A 136 -26.32 5.95 -6.79
CA LEU A 136 -25.32 4.90 -7.06
C LEU A 136 -25.23 3.81 -5.98
N LEU A 137 -25.67 4.12 -4.75
CA LEU A 137 -25.60 3.20 -3.61
C LEU A 137 -26.87 2.33 -3.44
N SER A 138 -27.88 2.50 -4.31
CA SER A 138 -29.20 1.87 -4.13
C SER A 138 -29.60 0.82 -5.17
N SER A 139 -28.72 0.39 -6.07
CA SER A 139 -29.04 -0.68 -7.04
C SER A 139 -28.19 -1.95 -6.83
N PRO A 140 -28.82 -3.11 -6.60
CA PRO A 140 -28.15 -4.40 -6.63
C PRO A 140 -28.11 -4.98 -8.05
N GLN A 141 -27.00 -5.64 -8.38
CA GLN A 141 -26.72 -6.44 -9.59
C GLN A 141 -26.56 -5.69 -10.92
N GLY A 142 -25.33 -5.68 -11.44
CA GLY A 142 -25.02 -5.31 -12.82
C GLY A 142 -23.52 -5.42 -13.11
N THR A 143 -23.17 -6.24 -14.09
CA THR A 143 -21.82 -6.51 -14.61
C THR A 143 -21.05 -5.23 -14.97
N TYR A 144 -19.79 -5.13 -14.52
CA TYR A 144 -18.89 -4.02 -14.82
C TYR A 144 -18.23 -4.23 -16.19
N GLU A 145 -18.52 -3.39 -17.17
CA GLU A 145 -17.66 -3.20 -18.36
C GLU A 145 -16.62 -2.11 -18.06
N PRO A 146 -15.34 -2.29 -18.42
CA PRO A 146 -14.34 -1.25 -18.25
C PRO A 146 -14.44 -0.21 -19.37
N LEU A 147 -14.77 1.04 -19.02
CA LEU A 147 -14.65 2.19 -19.91
C LEU A 147 -13.17 2.44 -20.22
N SER A 148 -12.72 1.96 -21.37
CA SER A 148 -11.60 2.49 -22.12
C SER A 148 -11.86 3.98 -22.41
N HIS A 149 -10.93 4.88 -22.07
CA HIS A 149 -10.52 6.04 -22.87
C HIS A 149 -9.44 6.82 -22.10
N ILE A 150 -8.18 6.49 -22.36
CA ILE A 150 -7.06 7.43 -22.21
C ILE A 150 -6.92 8.10 -23.57
N GLU A 151 -7.23 9.39 -23.67
CA GLU A 151 -6.79 10.21 -24.80
C GLU A 151 -5.68 11.14 -24.32
N THR A 152 -4.48 10.82 -24.82
CA THR A 152 -3.27 11.63 -24.75
C THR A 152 -3.42 12.92 -25.56
N THR A 153 -3.08 14.07 -24.98
CA THR A 153 -2.76 15.26 -25.77
C THR A 153 -1.24 15.43 -25.85
N GLU A 154 -0.71 14.89 -26.94
CA GLU A 154 0.61 15.21 -27.46
C GLU A 154 0.54 16.57 -28.18
N THR A 155 1.56 17.41 -27.99
CA THR A 155 1.91 18.64 -28.73
C THR A 155 1.23 19.98 -28.36
N GLY A 156 2.07 21.01 -28.18
CA GLY A 156 1.69 22.42 -28.37
C GLY A 156 2.31 23.42 -27.38
N ARG A 157 3.44 24.04 -27.76
CA ARG A 157 4.01 25.27 -27.12
C ARG A 157 2.92 26.31 -26.84
N PHE A 158 3.11 27.21 -25.85
CA PHE A 158 3.21 28.67 -26.03
C PHE A 158 3.62 29.40 -24.73
N ARG A 159 4.28 30.56 -24.91
CA ARG A 159 4.84 31.51 -23.93
C ARG A 159 3.78 32.46 -23.34
N ALA A 160 4.10 33.07 -22.19
CA ALA A 160 3.94 34.51 -21.91
C ALA A 160 4.88 34.87 -20.74
N LYS A 161 5.97 35.64 -20.96
CA LYS A 161 6.16 37.11 -20.98
C LYS A 161 6.34 37.72 -19.58
N HIS A 162 7.36 38.59 -19.53
CA HIS A 162 7.93 39.33 -18.40
C HIS A 162 6.91 39.97 -17.46
#